data_AF-A0A2V3UNC9-F1
#
_entry.id   AF-A0A2V3UNC9-F1
#
_cell.length_a   1.000
_cell.length_b   1.000
_cell.length_c   1.000
_cell.angle_alpha   90.00
_cell.angle_beta   90.00
_cell.angle_gamma   90.00
#
_symmetry.space_group_name_H-M   'P 1'
#
loop_
_entity.id
_entity.type
_entity.pdbx_description
1 polymer ?
#
loop_
_entity_poly.entity_id
_entity_poly.type
_entity_poly.pdbx_seq_one_letter_code
_entity_poly.pdbx_strand_id
1 'polypeptide(L)'
;MTGSVVIRHGHEIVDDRIVYDETPLSWDEADQKAGRRLDRRMSWAFINNELCKSISYTIRCSGCSECPGEDRGMGCSECGYHGVVRQSCWVEA
;
A
#
# COMPACT_ATOMS: atom_id res chain seq x y z
N MET A 1 -14.95 -5.32 6.96
CA MET A 1 -14.14 -5.29 5.73
C MET A 1 -13.46 -6.64 5.61
N THR A 2 -13.65 -7.32 4.48
CA THR A 2 -12.96 -8.57 4.17
C THR A 2 -11.67 -8.20 3.44
N GLY A 3 -10.54 -8.71 3.91
CA GLY A 3 -9.26 -8.55 3.26
C GLY A 3 -9.17 -9.34 1.95
N SER A 4 -8.05 -9.21 1.27
CA SER A 4 -7.77 -9.91 0.00
C SER A 4 -6.38 -10.54 0.05
N VAL A 5 -6.15 -11.54 -0.80
CA VAL A 5 -4.82 -12.08 -1.06
C VAL A 5 -4.57 -12.05 -2.56
N VAL A 6 -3.40 -11.56 -2.95
CA VAL A 6 -2.94 -11.57 -4.34
C VAL A 6 -1.54 -12.18 -4.43
N ILE A 7 -1.19 -12.67 -5.61
CA ILE A 7 0.19 -12.95 -5.99
C ILE A 7 0.58 -11.98 -7.10
N ARG A 8 1.76 -11.36 -6.96
CA ARG A 8 2.31 -10.44 -7.96
C ARG A 8 3.39 -11.16 -8.75
N HIS A 9 3.19 -11.27 -10.06
CA HIS A 9 4.11 -11.94 -10.97
C HIS A 9 5.15 -11.01 -11.58
N GLY A 10 4.82 -9.72 -11.68
CA GLY A 10 5.69 -8.71 -12.24
C GLY A 10 5.01 -7.36 -12.37
N HIS A 11 5.60 -6.50 -13.18
CA HIS A 11 5.00 -5.24 -13.58
C HIS A 11 5.47 -4.84 -14.98
N GLU A 12 4.69 -4.01 -15.63
CA GLU A 12 5.04 -3.32 -16.87
C GLU A 12 4.76 -1.82 -16.73
N ILE A 13 5.38 -1.02 -17.61
CA ILE A 13 5.15 0.43 -17.67
C ILE A 13 4.33 0.71 -18.94
N VAL A 14 3.12 1.25 -18.74
CA VAL A 14 2.19 1.63 -19.82
C VAL A 14 1.84 3.10 -19.61
N ASP A 15 2.13 3.95 -20.59
CA ASP A 15 1.85 5.40 -20.55
C ASP A 15 2.34 6.08 -19.24
N ASP A 16 3.61 5.86 -18.88
CA ASP A 16 4.24 6.33 -17.63
C ASP A 16 3.57 5.84 -16.32
N ARG A 17 2.76 4.79 -16.38
CA ARG A 17 2.12 4.15 -15.23
C ARG A 17 2.64 2.74 -15.03
N ILE A 18 2.89 2.38 -13.78
CA ILE A 18 3.25 1.01 -13.40
C ILE A 18 1.95 0.19 -13.30
N VAL A 19 1.84 -0.85 -14.13
CA VAL A 19 0.75 -1.83 -14.09
C VAL A 19 1.30 -3.12 -13.51
N TYR A 20 0.70 -3.61 -12.43
CA TYR A 20 1.10 -4.86 -11.79
C TYR A 20 0.30 -6.04 -12.36
N ASP A 21 1.00 -7.12 -12.70
CA ASP A 21 0.38 -8.41 -13.00
C ASP A 21 0.09 -9.14 -11.68
N GLU A 22 -1.17 -9.09 -11.26
CA GLU A 22 -1.64 -9.64 -10.00
C GLU A 22 -2.79 -10.63 -10.21
N THR A 23 -2.64 -11.82 -9.62
CA THR A 23 -3.70 -12.84 -9.61
C THR A 23 -4.27 -12.97 -8.19
N PRO A 24 -5.61 -12.93 -8.01
CA PRO A 24 -6.22 -13.23 -6.72
C PRO A 24 -5.91 -14.67 -6.28
N LEU A 25 -5.59 -14.85 -5.00
CA LEU A 25 -5.41 -16.15 -4.37
C LEU A 25 -6.59 -16.46 -3.45
N SER A 26 -6.97 -17.73 -3.38
CA SER A 26 -7.90 -18.16 -2.35
C SER A 26 -7.24 -18.10 -0.98
N TRP A 27 -8.06 -17.99 0.07
CA TRP A 27 -7.59 -17.97 1.45
C TRP A 27 -6.91 -19.27 1.89
N ASP A 28 -7.32 -20.40 1.32
CA ASP A 28 -6.77 -21.72 1.63
C ASP A 28 -5.38 -21.90 0.99
N GLU A 29 -5.23 -21.53 -0.29
CA GLU A 29 -3.93 -21.52 -0.97
C GLU A 29 -2.95 -20.56 -0.30
N ALA A 30 -3.45 -19.39 0.12
CA ALA A 30 -2.66 -18.39 0.82
C ALA A 30 -2.13 -18.90 2.16
N ASP A 31 -2.97 -19.59 2.94
CA ASP A 31 -2.56 -20.17 4.23
C ASP A 31 -1.55 -21.28 4.05
N GLN A 32 -1.74 -22.12 3.03
CA GLN A 32 -0.80 -23.18 2.70
C GLN A 32 0.56 -22.60 2.29
N LYS A 33 0.58 -21.56 1.44
CA LYS A 33 1.81 -20.91 0.98
C LYS A 33 2.51 -20.14 2.11
N ALA A 34 1.75 -19.52 3.02
CA ALA A 34 2.29 -18.81 4.18
C ALA A 34 2.74 -19.75 5.32
N GLY A 35 2.33 -21.02 5.31
CA GLY A 35 2.57 -21.97 6.40
C GLY A 35 1.80 -21.64 7.70
N ARG A 36 0.82 -20.74 7.64
CA ARG A 36 0.00 -20.32 8.78
C ARG A 36 -1.30 -19.67 8.34
N ARG A 37 -2.28 -19.60 9.24
CA ARG A 37 -3.53 -18.87 9.01
C ARG A 37 -3.28 -17.35 8.99
N LEU A 38 -3.53 -16.71 7.85
CA LEU A 38 -3.42 -15.24 7.72
C LEU A 38 -4.64 -14.52 8.31
N ASP A 39 -4.49 -13.25 8.73
CA ASP A 39 -5.63 -12.44 9.21
C ASP A 39 -6.53 -12.03 8.04
N ARG A 40 -7.79 -12.46 8.07
CA ARG A 40 -8.80 -12.23 7.01
C ARG A 40 -9.31 -10.80 6.93
N ARG A 41 -8.95 -9.96 7.90
CA ARG A 41 -9.28 -8.53 7.92
C ARG A 41 -8.23 -7.69 7.22
N MET A 42 -7.05 -8.26 6.92
CA MET A 42 -5.93 -7.59 6.29
C MET A 42 -5.80 -7.99 4.83
N SER A 43 -5.22 -7.10 4.02
CA SER A 43 -4.80 -7.43 2.67
C SER A 43 -3.36 -7.95 2.66
N TRP A 44 -3.14 -9.02 1.91
CA TRP A 44 -1.87 -9.72 1.78
C TRP A 44 -1.46 -9.80 0.32
N ALA A 45 -0.15 -9.86 0.07
CA ALA A 45 0.41 -10.10 -1.24
C ALA A 45 1.60 -11.05 -1.14
N PHE A 46 1.74 -11.95 -2.11
CA PHE A 46 3.00 -12.65 -2.35
C PHE A 46 3.77 -11.93 -3.45
N ILE A 47 4.88 -11.27 -3.10
CA ILE A 47 5.72 -10.50 -4.02
C ILE A 47 7.09 -11.16 -4.02
N ASN A 48 7.59 -11.60 -5.19
CA ASN A 48 8.86 -12.33 -5.27
C ASN A 48 8.96 -13.53 -4.30
N ASN A 49 7.83 -14.24 -4.11
CA ASN A 49 7.65 -15.32 -3.12
C ASN A 49 7.75 -14.92 -1.64
N GLU A 50 7.87 -13.64 -1.32
CA GLU A 50 7.81 -13.13 0.06
C GLU A 50 6.38 -12.76 0.42
N LEU A 51 5.99 -13.03 1.68
CA LEU A 51 4.69 -12.65 2.20
C LEU A 51 4.75 -11.20 2.66
N CYS A 52 3.94 -10.35 2.05
CA CYS A 52 3.78 -8.96 2.45
C CYS A 52 2.37 -8.70 2.97
N LYS A 53 2.26 -7.77 3.92
CA LYS A 53 0.99 -7.21 4.40
C LYS A 53 0.85 -5.77 3.91
N SER A 54 -0.38 -5.37 3.61
CA SER A 54 -0.67 -3.97 3.31
C SER A 54 -0.71 -3.19 4.62
N ILE A 55 0.02 -2.08 4.67
CA ILE A 55 -0.14 -1.06 5.72
C ILE A 55 -0.72 0.22 5.12
N SER A 56 -1.42 0.99 5.94
CA SER A 56 -1.81 2.36 5.60
C SER A 56 -1.21 3.32 6.62
N TYR A 57 -0.72 4.44 6.15
CA TYR A 57 -0.18 5.50 6.99
C TYR A 57 -0.54 6.85 6.39
N THR A 58 -0.41 7.89 7.21
CA THR A 58 -0.65 9.26 6.78
C THR A 58 0.70 9.95 6.66
N ILE A 59 0.97 10.55 5.50
CA ILE A 59 2.15 11.38 5.29
C ILE A 59 1.71 12.84 5.21
N ARG A 60 2.46 13.73 5.87
CA ARG A 60 2.29 15.18 5.78
C ARG A 60 3.37 15.75 4.88
N CYS A 61 3.03 16.75 4.07
CA CYS A 61 4.01 17.53 3.33
C CYS A 61 4.93 18.29 4.29
N SER A 62 6.25 18.17 4.10
CA SER A 62 7.27 18.89 4.88
C SER A 62 7.04 20.41 4.84
N GLY A 63 6.81 20.98 3.66
CA GLY A 63 6.49 22.40 3.50
C GLY A 63 5.18 22.85 4.15
N CYS A 64 4.29 21.92 4.53
CA CYS A 64 3.09 22.21 5.31
C CYS A 64 3.29 22.02 6.82
N SER A 65 4.34 21.29 7.24
CA SER A 65 4.60 20.98 8.65
C SER A 65 5.75 21.78 9.27
N GLU A 66 6.63 22.36 8.47
CA GLU A 66 7.82 23.08 8.95
C GLU A 66 7.57 24.56 9.28
N CYS A 67 6.38 25.11 8.99
CA CYS A 67 5.99 26.45 9.44
C CYS A 67 5.27 26.37 10.80
N PRO A 68 5.86 26.88 11.90
CA PRO A 68 5.18 26.92 13.19
C PRO A 68 3.94 27.82 13.10
N GLY A 69 2.76 27.27 13.40
CA GLY A 69 1.51 28.03 13.54
C GLY A 69 0.52 27.93 12.38
N GLU A 70 0.86 27.28 11.27
CA GLU A 70 -0.07 27.04 10.17
C GLU A 70 -0.13 25.54 9.88
N ASP A 71 -1.06 24.84 10.53
CA ASP A 71 -1.56 23.58 9.98
C ASP A 71 -2.27 23.94 8.67
N ARG A 72 -1.50 24.02 7.57
CA ARG A 72 -2.01 24.33 6.23
C ARG A 72 -2.81 23.13 5.76
N GLY A 73 -4.02 22.97 6.30
CA GLY A 73 -4.95 21.90 5.93
C GLY A 73 -5.31 21.90 4.44
N MET A 74 -5.07 23.02 3.74
CA MET A 74 -5.21 23.17 2.28
C MET A 74 -3.92 22.89 1.48
N GLY A 75 -2.85 22.40 2.11
CA GLY A 75 -1.59 22.09 1.45
C GLY A 75 -0.80 23.31 0.93
N CYS A 76 0.38 23.05 0.36
CA CYS A 76 1.23 24.04 -0.30
C CYS A 76 1.48 23.64 -1.76
N SER A 77 2.10 24.51 -2.56
CA SER A 77 2.43 24.22 -3.96
C SER A 77 3.34 23.00 -4.14
N GLU A 78 4.22 22.68 -3.19
CA GLU A 78 5.14 21.53 -3.27
C GLU A 78 4.41 20.19 -3.25
N CYS A 79 3.32 20.10 -2.47
CA CYS A 79 2.47 18.91 -2.45
C CYS A 79 1.28 19.01 -3.39
N GLY A 80 1.25 20.00 -4.30
CA GLY A 80 0.09 20.24 -5.17
C GLY A 80 -1.19 20.50 -4.38
N TYR A 81 -1.09 21.16 -3.23
CA TYR A 81 -2.20 21.54 -2.34
C TYR A 81 -2.93 20.38 -1.65
N HIS A 82 -2.32 19.20 -1.56
CA HIS A 82 -2.92 18.07 -0.86
C HIS A 82 -2.74 18.13 0.68
N GLY A 83 -1.63 18.70 1.15
CA GLY A 83 -1.29 18.85 2.57
C GLY A 83 -1.01 17.52 3.28
N VAL A 84 -2.06 16.80 3.66
CA VAL A 84 -2.00 15.53 4.39
C VAL A 84 -2.69 14.45 3.57
N VAL A 85 -1.95 13.40 3.19
CA VAL A 85 -2.47 12.32 2.34
C VAL A 85 -2.34 10.96 3.00
N ARG A 86 -3.34 10.11 2.77
CA ARG A 86 -3.29 8.70 3.15
C ARG A 86 -2.55 7.93 2.07
N GLN A 87 -1.55 7.17 2.48
CA GLN A 87 -0.74 6.29 1.64
C GLN A 87 -0.92 4.85 2.08
N SER A 88 -0.58 3.93 1.19
CA SER A 88 -0.51 2.50 1.50
C SER A 88 0.67 1.86 0.78
N CYS A 89 1.31 0.91 1.44
CA CYS A 89 2.37 0.13 0.83
C CYS A 89 2.35 -1.32 1.33
N TRP A 90 3.05 -2.18 0.59
CA TRP A 90 3.36 -3.54 1.02
C TRP A 90 4.61 -3.51 1.89
N VAL A 91 4.55 -4.17 3.05
CA VAL A 91 5.70 -4.42 3.90
C VAL A 91 5.80 -5.91 4.19
N GLU A 92 7.02 -6.42 4.29
CA GLU A 92 7.29 -7.81 4.66
C GLU A 92 6.63 -8.14 6.01
N ALA A 93 6.06 -9.34 6.12
CA ALA A 93 5.14 -9.73 7.19
C ALA A 93 5.73 -10.59 8.30
#